data_AF-A0A9E0HG12-F1
#
_entry.id   AF-A0A9E0HG12-F1
#
_cell.length_a   1.000
_cell.length_b   1.000
_cell.length_c   1.000
_cell.angle_alpha   90.00
_cell.angle_beta   90.00
_cell.angle_gamma   90.00
#
_symmetry.space_group_name_H-M   'P 1'
#
loop_
_entity.id
_entity.type
_entity.pdbx_description
1 polymer ?
#
loop_
_entity_poly.entity_id
_entity_poly.type
_entity_poly.pdbx_seq_one_letter_code
_entity_poly.pdbx_strand_id
1 'polypeptide(L)'
;MRIPSWVVPGLAAVLLAIGLLVLDWAVIAAEGASLHLGPRRAELCVSACVDVPARGGVLGALALWIGLAAAVAQVGIAALRALRVDGPFGKPAALLAAVAVAALVAGLAAMWPERGELAAGFPVALVGALLGLGAIRPVGEDGAFGGGASARPIRAAASSARAEATGATRPAPASATFDRAPAPRAAPAPAGPSRIARPNPTGPVAADATRDAVRFVVRDGRVTADGLEVVLERGGPRAVPWSTLVEVVARRLPPDPPFEKTTFVDLVVADGPPLRLVPTSRIDFTALPEGQAAATKDNWRRLVSHARTQHPDLRIEAESAAFFAGGRDAPMFAALKQFVAWDRRYD
;
A
#
# COMPACT_ATOMS: atom_id res chain seq x y z
N MET A 1 -43.23 12.75 -29.47
CA MET A 1 -43.14 12.86 -27.99
C MET A 1 -41.78 13.47 -27.65
N ARG A 2 -41.75 14.56 -26.87
CA ARG A 2 -40.48 15.17 -26.41
C ARG A 2 -40.08 14.48 -25.11
N ILE A 3 -38.84 13.98 -25.06
CA ILE A 3 -38.29 13.37 -23.84
C ILE A 3 -38.21 14.48 -22.77
N PRO A 4 -38.76 14.27 -21.57
CA PRO A 4 -38.67 15.25 -20.50
C PRO A 4 -37.22 15.56 -20.16
N SER A 5 -36.89 16.84 -19.99
CA SER A 5 -35.51 17.30 -19.79
C SER A 5 -34.82 16.76 -18.53
N TRP A 6 -35.57 16.18 -17.59
CA TRP A 6 -35.06 15.56 -16.37
C TRP A 6 -34.56 14.12 -16.56
N VAL A 7 -34.90 13.46 -17.67
CA VAL A 7 -34.53 12.07 -17.92
C VAL A 7 -33.02 11.93 -18.13
N VAL A 8 -32.38 12.88 -18.81
CA VAL A 8 -30.93 12.86 -19.09
C VAL A 8 -30.08 12.96 -17.80
N PRO A 9 -30.29 13.94 -16.89
CA PRO A 9 -29.52 14.02 -15.64
C PRO A 9 -29.85 12.89 -14.66
N GLY A 10 -31.10 12.42 -14.61
CA GLY A 10 -31.48 11.26 -13.79
C GLY A 10 -30.79 9.98 -14.25
N LEU A 11 -30.73 9.75 -15.57
CA LEU A 11 -29.99 8.64 -16.16
C LEU A 11 -28.48 8.75 -15.87
N ALA A 12 -27.91 9.96 -15.95
CA ALA A 12 -26.50 10.19 -15.61
C ALA A 12 -26.19 9.87 -14.13
N ALA A 13 -27.06 10.27 -13.19
CA ALA A 13 -26.89 9.96 -11.77
C ALA A 13 -27.00 8.45 -11.49
N VAL A 14 -27.95 7.76 -12.11
CA VAL A 14 -28.11 6.31 -12.00
C VAL A 14 -26.92 5.57 -12.61
N LEU A 15 -26.45 5.99 -13.79
CA LEU A 15 -25.25 5.42 -14.43
C LEU A 15 -23.98 5.68 -13.61
N LEU A 16 -23.88 6.81 -12.91
CA LEU A 16 -22.75 7.11 -12.02
C LEU A 16 -22.82 6.27 -10.74
N ALA A 17 -24.01 6.06 -10.18
CA ALA A 17 -24.22 5.15 -9.05
C ALA A 17 -23.95 3.68 -9.43
N ILE A 18 -24.40 3.24 -10.61
CA ILE A 18 -24.10 1.91 -11.16
C ILE A 18 -22.60 1.80 -11.48
N GLY A 19 -21.97 2.83 -12.03
CA GLY A 19 -20.52 2.89 -12.23
C GLY A 19 -19.76 2.74 -10.92
N LEU A 20 -20.17 3.44 -9.86
CA LEU A 20 -19.62 3.26 -8.51
C LEU A 20 -19.80 1.84 -7.96
N LEU A 21 -20.97 1.23 -8.20
CA LEU A 21 -21.31 -0.11 -7.70
C LEU A 21 -20.67 -1.25 -8.51
N VAL A 22 -20.46 -1.06 -9.82
CA VAL A 22 -20.03 -2.11 -10.76
C VAL A 22 -18.59 -1.93 -11.18
N LEU A 23 -18.15 -0.70 -11.44
CA LEU A 23 -16.80 -0.42 -11.92
C LEU A 23 -15.79 -0.24 -10.80
N ASP A 24 -16.22 -0.10 -9.55
CA ASP A 24 -15.34 0.00 -8.38
C ASP A 24 -14.44 1.26 -8.40
N TRP A 25 -14.79 2.27 -9.21
CA TRP A 25 -14.18 3.60 -9.17
C TRP A 25 -15.09 4.68 -9.79
N ALA A 26 -14.98 5.92 -9.31
CA ALA A 26 -15.59 7.11 -9.92
C ALA A 26 -14.64 8.31 -9.89
N VAL A 27 -14.76 9.17 -10.89
CA VAL A 27 -13.99 10.41 -10.98
C VAL A 27 -14.95 11.59 -11.07
N ILE A 28 -14.82 12.50 -10.10
CA ILE A 28 -15.55 13.76 -10.07
C ILE A 28 -14.53 14.86 -10.38
N ALA A 29 -14.68 15.52 -11.52
CA ALA A 29 -13.80 16.63 -11.93
C ALA A 29 -14.53 17.97 -11.78
N ALA A 30 -13.84 18.95 -11.22
CA ALA A 30 -14.21 20.36 -11.18
C ALA A 30 -13.02 21.20 -11.69
N GLU A 31 -13.24 22.44 -12.13
CA GLU A 31 -12.15 23.28 -12.66
C GLU A 31 -11.00 23.38 -11.64
N GLY A 32 -9.86 22.79 -11.98
CA GLY A 32 -8.66 22.75 -11.13
C GLY A 32 -8.56 21.61 -10.12
N ALA A 33 -9.53 20.68 -10.04
CA ALA A 33 -9.44 19.52 -9.14
C ALA A 33 -10.15 18.27 -9.68
N SER A 34 -9.63 17.08 -9.33
CA SER A 34 -10.32 15.81 -9.54
C SER A 34 -10.32 14.97 -8.27
N LEU A 35 -11.45 14.36 -7.95
CA LEU A 35 -11.62 13.42 -6.86
C LEU A 35 -11.86 12.04 -7.45
N HIS A 36 -10.96 11.10 -7.17
CA HIS A 36 -11.06 9.70 -7.58
C HIS A 36 -11.50 8.89 -6.36
N LEU A 37 -12.64 8.24 -6.47
CA LEU A 37 -13.24 7.44 -5.40
C LEU A 37 -13.17 5.98 -5.81
N GLY A 38 -12.38 5.18 -5.10
CA GLY A 38 -12.40 3.72 -5.16
C GLY A 38 -12.92 3.12 -3.85
N PRO A 39 -13.24 1.81 -3.81
CA PRO A 39 -13.78 1.12 -2.63
C PRO A 39 -12.85 1.14 -1.41
N ARG A 40 -11.56 1.46 -1.62
CA ARG A 40 -10.53 1.42 -0.58
C ARG A 40 -9.73 2.71 -0.46
N ARG A 41 -9.86 3.64 -1.42
CA ARG A 41 -9.05 4.86 -1.50
C ARG A 41 -9.87 5.98 -2.09
N ALA A 42 -9.68 7.18 -1.55
CA ALA A 42 -10.12 8.41 -2.20
C ALA A 42 -8.86 9.24 -2.49
N GLU A 43 -8.66 9.66 -3.72
CA GLU A 43 -7.54 10.51 -4.13
C GLU A 43 -8.08 11.87 -4.57
N LEU A 44 -7.62 12.94 -3.92
CA LEU A 44 -7.93 14.31 -4.33
C LEU A 44 -6.71 14.90 -5.04
N CYS A 45 -6.87 15.31 -6.29
CA CYS A 45 -5.82 15.85 -7.14
C CYS A 45 -6.18 17.28 -7.55
N VAL A 46 -5.52 18.28 -6.96
CA VAL A 46 -5.66 19.72 -7.30
C VAL A 46 -4.43 20.23 -8.07
N SER A 47 -3.26 19.64 -7.81
CA SER A 47 -1.98 19.85 -8.52
C SER A 47 -0.97 18.72 -8.21
N ALA A 48 -1.10 18.13 -7.01
CA ALA A 48 -0.59 16.82 -6.63
C ALA A 48 -1.75 15.99 -6.03
N CYS A 49 -1.67 14.66 -6.14
CA CYS A 49 -2.67 13.75 -5.59
C CYS A 49 -2.36 13.43 -4.13
N VAL A 50 -3.35 13.59 -3.25
CA VAL A 50 -3.27 13.19 -1.85
C VAL A 50 -4.12 11.95 -1.64
N ASP A 51 -3.47 10.86 -1.22
CA ASP A 51 -4.12 9.61 -0.83
C ASP A 51 -4.85 9.77 0.51
N VAL A 52 -6.16 9.54 0.51
CA VAL A 52 -6.97 9.47 1.74
C VAL A 52 -7.44 8.01 1.93
N PRO A 53 -6.98 7.31 2.98
CA PRO A 53 -7.40 5.94 3.24
C PRO A 53 -8.89 5.91 3.60
N ALA A 54 -9.69 5.18 2.80
CA ALA A 54 -11.14 5.17 2.94
C ALA A 54 -11.66 4.26 4.08
N ARG A 55 -10.81 3.41 4.67
CA ARG A 55 -11.21 2.46 5.72
C ARG A 55 -10.44 2.67 7.03
N GLY A 56 -11.19 2.85 8.11
CA GLY A 56 -10.73 2.72 9.50
C GLY A 56 -10.33 4.02 10.21
N GLY A 57 -10.23 5.14 9.50
CA GLY A 57 -9.94 6.45 10.10
C GLY A 57 -11.14 7.38 10.10
N VAL A 58 -11.25 8.23 11.13
CA VAL A 58 -12.25 9.31 11.23
C VAL A 58 -12.30 10.17 9.96
N LEU A 59 -11.16 10.35 9.29
CA LEU A 59 -11.03 11.08 8.02
C LEU A 59 -11.68 10.39 6.82
N GLY A 60 -11.65 9.05 6.75
CA GLY A 60 -12.32 8.29 5.68
C GLY A 60 -13.84 8.33 5.81
N ALA A 61 -14.33 8.25 7.05
CA ALA A 61 -15.74 8.48 7.35
C ALA A 61 -16.14 9.93 7.01
N LEU A 62 -15.32 10.92 7.39
CA LEU A 62 -15.55 12.33 7.08
C LEU A 62 -15.64 12.57 5.56
N ALA A 63 -14.71 12.02 4.77
CA ALA A 63 -14.71 12.17 3.31
C ALA A 63 -15.95 11.55 2.66
N LEU A 64 -16.38 10.36 3.12
CA LEU A 64 -17.62 9.73 2.68
C LEU A 64 -18.84 10.59 2.99
N TRP A 65 -18.93 11.11 4.22
CA TRP A 65 -20.05 11.94 4.65
C TRP A 65 -20.10 13.29 3.93
N ILE A 66 -18.94 13.93 3.68
CA ILE A 66 -18.85 15.15 2.87
C ILE A 66 -19.29 14.88 1.43
N GLY A 67 -18.84 13.77 0.84
CA GLY A 67 -19.26 13.36 -0.50
C GLY A 67 -20.77 13.11 -0.59
N LEU A 68 -21.35 12.46 0.42
CA LEU A 68 -22.79 12.21 0.49
C LEU A 68 -23.57 13.52 0.67
N ALA A 69 -23.12 14.40 1.56
CA ALA A 69 -23.75 15.70 1.79
C ALA A 69 -23.70 16.59 0.53
N ALA A 70 -22.57 16.60 -0.18
CA ALA A 70 -22.43 17.32 -1.45
C ALA A 70 -23.37 16.73 -2.53
N ALA A 71 -23.48 15.41 -2.62
CA ALA A 71 -24.40 14.75 -3.55
C ALA A 71 -25.86 15.08 -3.24
N VAL A 72 -26.27 15.03 -1.96
CA VAL A 72 -27.62 15.41 -1.53
C VAL A 72 -27.91 16.88 -1.81
N ALA A 73 -26.95 17.77 -1.55
CA ALA A 73 -27.09 19.20 -1.85
C ALA A 73 -27.24 19.46 -3.36
N GLN A 74 -26.45 18.78 -4.20
CA GLN A 74 -26.56 18.89 -5.66
C GLN A 74 -27.91 18.36 -6.17
N VAL A 75 -28.41 17.25 -5.64
CA VAL A 75 -29.75 16.73 -5.96
C VAL A 75 -30.82 17.72 -5.51
N GLY A 76 -30.69 18.33 -4.32
CA GLY A 76 -31.62 19.34 -3.82
C GLY A 76 -31.65 20.60 -4.70
N ILE A 77 -30.48 21.12 -5.10
CA ILE A 77 -30.36 22.27 -6.01
C ILE A 77 -30.94 21.92 -7.39
N ALA A 78 -30.66 20.73 -7.91
CA ALA A 78 -31.22 20.25 -9.17
C ALA A 78 -32.74 20.10 -9.10
N ALA A 79 -33.28 19.58 -8.00
CA ALA A 79 -34.72 19.48 -7.75
C ALA A 79 -35.38 20.86 -7.64
N LEU A 80 -34.77 21.80 -6.91
CA LEU A 80 -35.25 23.19 -6.80
C LEU A 80 -35.24 23.91 -8.17
N ARG A 81 -34.20 23.68 -8.98
CA ARG A 81 -34.13 24.21 -10.35
C ARG A 81 -35.15 23.53 -11.28
N ALA A 82 -35.35 22.23 -11.15
CA ALA A 82 -36.31 21.45 -11.93
C ALA A 82 -37.76 21.82 -11.59
N LEU A 83 -38.03 22.22 -10.35
CA LEU A 83 -39.34 22.67 -9.91
C LEU A 83 -39.71 24.08 -10.38
N ARG A 84 -38.80 24.82 -11.07
CA ARG A 84 -38.99 26.20 -11.56
C ARG A 84 -40.01 26.97 -10.72
N VAL A 85 -39.70 27.18 -9.45
CA VAL A 85 -40.56 28.00 -8.59
C VAL A 85 -40.19 29.46 -8.86
N ASP A 86 -40.61 29.97 -10.02
CA ASP A 86 -40.73 31.41 -10.29
C ASP A 86 -41.97 32.00 -9.58
N GLY A 87 -42.53 31.28 -8.61
CA GLY A 87 -43.64 31.70 -7.76
C GLY A 87 -43.17 32.22 -6.39
N PRO A 88 -44.07 32.87 -5.63
CA PRO A 88 -43.75 33.54 -4.36
C PRO A 88 -43.16 32.62 -3.27
N PHE A 89 -43.17 31.30 -3.49
CA PHE A 89 -42.68 30.29 -2.55
C PHE A 89 -41.28 29.74 -2.85
N GLY A 90 -40.62 30.14 -3.95
CA GLY A 90 -39.28 29.64 -4.30
C GLY A 90 -38.19 30.10 -3.33
N LYS A 91 -38.26 31.36 -2.91
CA LYS A 91 -37.36 31.95 -1.91
C LYS A 91 -37.49 31.31 -0.52
N PRO A 92 -38.71 31.13 0.06
CA PRO A 92 -38.83 30.47 1.36
C PRO A 92 -38.44 28.98 1.32
N ALA A 93 -38.65 28.27 0.20
CA ALA A 93 -38.19 26.89 0.06
C ALA A 93 -36.66 26.77 0.01
N ALA A 94 -35.98 27.67 -0.71
CA ALA A 94 -34.52 27.75 -0.71
C ALA A 94 -33.97 28.13 0.67
N LEU A 95 -34.65 29.04 1.39
CA LEU A 95 -34.29 29.40 2.76
C LEU A 95 -34.45 28.22 3.72
N LEU A 96 -35.54 27.45 3.62
CA LEU A 96 -35.76 26.25 4.43
C LEU A 96 -34.73 25.15 4.13
N ALA A 97 -34.35 24.96 2.87
CA ALA A 97 -33.29 24.02 2.50
C ALA A 97 -31.92 24.46 3.06
N ALA A 98 -31.59 25.75 2.99
CA ALA A 98 -30.38 26.29 3.58
C ALA A 98 -30.37 26.15 5.12
N VAL A 99 -31.51 26.40 5.78
CA VAL A 99 -31.69 26.22 7.23
C VAL A 99 -31.57 24.73 7.61
N ALA A 100 -32.13 23.82 6.82
CA ALA A 100 -32.02 22.39 7.07
C ALA A 100 -30.56 21.88 6.97
N VAL A 101 -29.81 22.37 5.97
CA VAL A 101 -28.38 22.07 5.83
C VAL A 101 -27.58 22.67 6.99
N ALA A 102 -27.84 23.93 7.36
CA ALA A 102 -27.17 24.57 8.49
C ALA A 102 -27.47 23.86 9.83
N ALA A 103 -28.72 23.44 10.06
CA ALA A 103 -29.12 22.69 11.25
C ALA A 103 -28.48 21.30 11.31
N LEU A 104 -28.35 20.61 10.17
CA LEU A 104 -27.63 19.34 10.08
C LEU A 104 -26.15 19.51 10.44
N VAL A 105 -25.50 20.55 9.89
CA VAL A 105 -24.09 20.86 10.20
C VAL A 105 -23.90 21.24 11.67
N ALA A 106 -24.81 22.03 12.25
CA ALA A 106 -24.78 22.39 13.66
C ALA A 106 -25.01 21.18 14.59
N GLY A 107 -25.94 20.28 14.25
CA GLY A 107 -26.17 19.03 14.99
C GLY A 107 -24.95 18.10 14.94
N LEU A 108 -24.27 18.02 13.80
CA LEU A 108 -23.02 17.28 13.65
C LEU A 108 -21.88 17.88 14.49
N ALA A 109 -21.79 19.22 14.57
CA ALA A 109 -20.80 19.90 15.42
C ALA A 109 -21.09 19.68 16.93
N ALA A 110 -22.36 19.65 17.33
CA ALA A 110 -22.77 19.41 18.72
C ALA A 110 -22.51 17.97 19.20
N MET A 111 -22.41 16.99 18.29
CA MET A 111 -22.02 15.62 18.62
C MET A 111 -20.51 15.45 18.87
N TRP A 112 -19.72 16.53 18.81
CA TRP A 112 -18.28 16.58 19.07
C TRP A 112 -17.94 17.43 20.31
N PRO A 113 -18.22 16.97 21.55
CA PRO A 113 -17.94 17.75 22.75
C PRO A 113 -16.46 17.79 23.16
N GLU A 114 -15.62 16.92 22.59
CA GLU A 114 -14.24 16.76 23.05
C GLU A 114 -13.22 17.02 21.94
N ARG A 115 -12.87 18.29 21.74
CA ARG A 115 -11.56 18.77 21.27
C ARG A 115 -11.57 20.30 21.25
N GLY A 116 -10.54 20.90 21.84
CA GLY A 116 -10.42 22.34 22.12
C GLY A 116 -10.43 23.28 20.91
N GLU A 117 -10.08 24.54 21.18
CA GLU A 117 -10.32 25.81 20.48
C GLU A 117 -10.27 25.88 18.93
N LEU A 118 -9.82 24.83 18.22
CA LEU A 118 -9.84 24.75 16.75
C LEU A 118 -11.20 24.28 16.16
N ALA A 119 -12.15 23.82 16.98
CA ALA A 119 -13.40 23.21 16.50
C ALA A 119 -14.48 24.22 16.02
N ALA A 120 -14.45 25.48 16.47
CA ALA A 120 -15.53 26.43 16.15
C ALA A 120 -15.35 27.13 14.78
N GLY A 121 -14.11 27.32 14.32
CA GLY A 121 -13.84 28.10 13.10
C GLY A 121 -14.09 27.34 11.79
N PHE A 122 -13.80 26.05 11.77
CA PHE A 122 -13.86 25.23 10.54
C PHE A 122 -15.28 25.00 10.01
N PRO A 123 -16.29 24.65 10.84
CA PRO A 123 -17.65 24.46 10.36
C PRO A 123 -18.27 25.76 9.85
N VAL A 124 -17.97 26.89 10.51
CA VAL A 124 -18.47 28.22 10.12
C VAL A 124 -17.83 28.70 8.82
N ALA A 125 -16.52 28.49 8.65
CA ALA A 125 -15.83 28.81 7.39
C ALA A 125 -16.32 27.95 6.23
N LEU A 126 -16.61 26.66 6.47
CA LEU A 126 -17.14 25.75 5.45
C LEU A 126 -18.56 26.12 5.04
N VAL A 127 -19.42 26.50 5.99
CA VAL A 127 -20.78 27.00 5.69
C VAL A 127 -20.73 28.35 4.97
N GLY A 128 -19.84 29.26 5.37
CA GLY A 128 -19.62 30.53 4.67
C GLY A 128 -19.15 30.35 3.22
N ALA A 129 -18.24 29.41 2.99
CA ALA A 129 -17.76 29.06 1.65
C ALA A 129 -18.86 28.38 0.79
N LEU A 130 -19.66 27.48 1.37
CA LEU A 130 -20.75 26.80 0.67
C LEU A 130 -21.95 27.72 0.38
N LEU A 131 -22.17 28.75 1.20
CA LEU A 131 -23.20 29.77 0.97
C LEU A 131 -22.70 30.97 0.15
N GLY A 132 -21.44 30.96 -0.31
CA GLY A 132 -20.88 32.03 -1.12
C GLY A 132 -20.63 33.35 -0.38
N LEU A 133 -20.62 33.32 0.96
CA LEU A 133 -20.24 34.46 1.81
C LEU A 133 -18.71 34.55 1.94
N GLY A 134 -18.02 34.61 0.80
CA GLY A 134 -16.62 35.00 0.73
C GLY A 134 -16.51 36.52 0.66
N ALA A 135 -15.62 37.11 1.46
CA ALA A 135 -15.34 38.54 1.49
C ALA A 135 -15.17 39.11 0.07
N ILE A 136 -16.10 40.00 -0.31
CA ILE A 136 -16.01 40.81 -1.52
C ILE A 136 -14.79 41.72 -1.35
N ARG A 137 -13.68 41.39 -2.01
CA ARG A 137 -12.68 42.39 -2.40
C ARG A 137 -13.06 42.90 -3.79
N PRO A 138 -13.01 44.22 -4.02
CA PRO A 138 -13.35 44.78 -5.32
C PRO A 138 -12.34 44.30 -6.37
N VAL A 139 -12.89 43.86 -7.49
CA VAL A 139 -12.20 43.56 -8.74
C VAL A 139 -11.51 44.84 -9.22
N GLY A 140 -10.19 44.81 -9.31
CA GLY A 140 -9.39 45.76 -10.09
C GLY A 140 -9.13 45.18 -11.47
N GLU A 141 -9.21 46.06 -12.47
CA GLU A 141 -9.15 45.83 -13.90
C GLU A 141 -7.85 45.16 -14.41
N ASP A 142 -7.98 44.59 -15.61
CA ASP A 142 -6.96 44.23 -16.60
C ASP A 142 -6.18 42.90 -16.44
N GLY A 143 -6.47 41.98 -17.38
CA GLY A 143 -5.59 40.86 -17.68
C GLY A 143 -6.28 39.70 -18.37
N ALA A 144 -6.58 39.83 -19.67
CA ALA A 144 -7.01 38.74 -20.52
C ALA A 144 -5.99 37.58 -20.52
N PHE A 145 -6.44 36.34 -20.35
CA PHE A 145 -5.61 35.16 -20.66
C PHE A 145 -6.40 34.20 -21.54
N GLY A 146 -5.86 33.98 -22.74
CA GLY A 146 -6.50 33.30 -23.86
C GLY A 146 -6.62 31.80 -23.67
N GLY A 147 -7.73 31.26 -24.16
CA GLY A 147 -7.94 29.83 -24.29
C GLY A 147 -7.17 29.21 -25.47
N GLY A 148 -6.87 27.92 -25.32
CA GLY A 148 -6.84 26.96 -26.41
C GLY A 148 -5.49 26.72 -27.12
N ALA A 149 -4.90 25.56 -26.83
CA ALA A 149 -4.09 24.68 -27.69
C ALA A 149 -3.18 23.84 -26.77
N SER A 150 -2.94 22.55 -26.92
CA SER A 150 -3.30 21.57 -27.93
C SER A 150 -3.01 20.18 -27.33
N ALA A 151 -3.86 19.22 -27.64
CA ALA A 151 -3.57 17.80 -27.46
C ALA A 151 -2.43 17.39 -28.39
N ARG A 152 -1.46 16.61 -27.89
CA ARG A 152 -0.67 15.70 -28.73
C ARG A 152 -0.43 14.37 -28.01
N PRO A 153 -0.71 13.23 -28.68
CA PRO A 153 -0.47 11.90 -28.13
C PRO A 153 1.00 11.49 -28.27
N ILE A 154 1.51 10.79 -27.26
CA ILE A 154 2.84 10.18 -27.26
C ILE A 154 2.81 8.97 -28.20
N ARG A 155 3.59 9.02 -29.29
CA ARG A 155 3.83 7.88 -30.18
C ARG A 155 4.73 6.86 -29.51
N ALA A 156 4.32 5.60 -29.56
CA ALA A 156 5.16 4.43 -29.37
C ALA A 156 6.19 4.34 -30.51
N ALA A 157 7.47 4.18 -30.16
CA ALA A 157 8.52 3.81 -31.09
C ALA A 157 8.67 2.28 -31.07
N ALA A 158 8.23 1.64 -32.16
CA ALA A 158 8.65 0.30 -32.52
C ALA A 158 10.08 0.38 -33.08
N SER A 159 10.98 -0.51 -32.64
CA SER A 159 12.25 -0.75 -33.31
C SER A 159 12.22 -2.12 -33.98
N SER A 160 12.47 -2.14 -35.28
CA SER A 160 12.74 -3.34 -36.06
C SER A 160 13.76 -3.01 -37.14
N ALA A 161 14.96 -3.58 -37.01
CA ALA A 161 15.93 -3.95 -38.05
C ALA A 161 17.12 -4.55 -37.30
N ARG A 162 17.37 -5.88 -37.26
CA ARG A 162 17.79 -6.79 -38.34
C ARG A 162 18.95 -6.22 -39.15
N ALA A 163 20.16 -6.63 -38.79
CA ALA A 163 21.27 -6.80 -39.71
C ALA A 163 21.98 -8.11 -39.37
N GLU A 164 22.15 -8.89 -40.42
CA GLU A 164 22.67 -10.24 -40.54
C GLU A 164 24.10 -10.12 -41.06
N ALA A 165 25.09 -10.76 -40.42
CA ALA A 165 26.37 -11.08 -41.06
C ALA A 165 27.21 -12.08 -40.23
N THR A 166 27.36 -13.27 -40.81
CA THR A 166 28.61 -14.05 -40.95
C THR A 166 29.34 -14.58 -39.71
N GLY A 167 29.13 -15.88 -39.47
CA GLY A 167 30.15 -16.94 -39.57
C GLY A 167 31.54 -16.68 -38.97
N ALA A 168 31.81 -17.30 -37.82
CA ALA A 168 33.17 -17.65 -37.41
C ALA A 168 33.16 -19.01 -36.70
N THR A 169 33.74 -20.00 -37.38
CA THR A 169 34.03 -21.35 -36.89
C THR A 169 34.95 -21.28 -35.67
N ARG A 170 34.49 -21.80 -34.53
CA ARG A 170 35.29 -21.91 -33.29
C ARG A 170 36.01 -23.26 -33.28
N PRO A 171 37.36 -23.32 -33.21
CA PRO A 171 38.07 -24.58 -33.04
C PRO A 171 37.93 -25.10 -31.59
N ALA A 172 37.93 -26.42 -31.47
CA ALA A 172 37.86 -27.17 -30.22
C ALA A 172 39.06 -26.86 -29.30
N PRO A 173 38.87 -26.78 -27.97
CA PRO A 173 39.99 -26.73 -27.05
C PRO A 173 40.68 -28.11 -26.95
N ALA A 174 41.97 -28.12 -27.24
CA ALA A 174 42.86 -29.24 -27.01
C ALA A 174 42.96 -29.56 -25.50
N SER A 175 42.93 -30.85 -25.19
CA SER A 175 43.20 -31.42 -23.87
C SER A 175 44.61 -31.01 -23.39
N ALA A 176 44.68 -30.13 -22.40
CA ALA A 176 45.92 -29.87 -21.66
C ALA A 176 46.00 -30.84 -20.49
N THR A 177 46.84 -31.87 -20.63
CA THR A 177 47.27 -32.75 -19.56
C THR A 177 48.15 -31.94 -18.60
N PHE A 178 47.61 -31.56 -17.44
CA PHE A 178 48.40 -31.00 -16.34
C PHE A 178 48.75 -32.12 -15.36
N ASP A 179 49.91 -32.74 -15.57
CA ASP A 179 50.62 -33.43 -14.52
C ASP A 179 51.31 -32.37 -13.65
N ARG A 180 50.68 -31.99 -12.54
CA ARG A 180 51.30 -31.10 -11.54
C ARG A 180 51.10 -31.67 -10.16
N ALA A 181 52.20 -32.13 -9.57
CA ALA A 181 52.29 -32.54 -8.18
C ALA A 181 51.76 -31.45 -7.23
N PRO A 182 50.98 -31.81 -6.19
CA PRO A 182 50.40 -30.84 -5.27
C PRO A 182 51.49 -30.23 -4.37
N ALA A 183 51.69 -28.91 -4.50
CA ALA A 183 52.46 -28.14 -3.53
C ALA A 183 51.69 -28.01 -2.20
N PRO A 184 52.38 -28.01 -1.04
CA PRO A 184 51.74 -27.93 0.27
C PRO A 184 50.97 -26.60 0.44
N ARG A 185 49.71 -26.71 0.83
CA ARG A 185 48.80 -25.59 1.14
C ARG A 185 49.39 -24.74 2.27
N ALA A 186 49.78 -23.51 1.95
CA ALA A 186 50.07 -22.50 2.95
C ALA A 186 48.81 -22.18 3.77
N ALA A 187 48.97 -22.05 5.09
CA ALA A 187 47.90 -21.72 6.02
C ALA A 187 47.22 -20.39 5.65
N PRO A 188 45.89 -20.28 5.78
CA PRO A 188 45.19 -19.03 5.51
C PRO A 188 45.59 -17.96 6.54
N ALA A 189 46.00 -16.80 6.03
CA ALA A 189 46.30 -15.63 6.84
C ALA A 189 45.05 -15.14 7.60
N PRO A 190 45.20 -14.57 8.81
CA PRO A 190 44.08 -14.09 9.61
C PRO A 190 43.32 -12.98 8.87
N ALA A 191 42.00 -13.15 8.77
CA ALA A 191 41.09 -12.17 8.21
C ALA A 191 41.16 -10.87 9.02
N GLY A 192 41.59 -9.78 8.39
CA GLY A 192 41.56 -8.46 8.98
C GLY A 192 40.13 -8.00 9.32
N PRO A 193 39.97 -7.04 10.24
CA PRO A 193 38.66 -6.56 10.67
C PRO A 193 37.89 -5.95 9.49
N SER A 194 36.79 -6.61 9.12
CA SER A 194 35.88 -6.14 8.07
C SER A 194 35.24 -4.81 8.47
N ARG A 195 35.54 -3.77 7.70
CA ARG A 195 34.98 -2.42 7.83
C ARG A 195 33.50 -2.42 7.42
N ILE A 196 32.68 -1.91 8.34
CA ILE A 196 31.34 -1.32 8.14
C ILE A 196 30.21 -2.35 8.11
N ALA A 197 29.76 -2.74 9.30
CA ALA A 197 28.35 -3.05 9.53
C ALA A 197 27.54 -1.80 9.17
N ARG A 198 26.73 -1.85 8.10
CA ARG A 198 25.80 -0.75 7.81
C ARG A 198 24.81 -0.65 8.97
N PRO A 199 24.64 0.54 9.58
CA PRO A 199 23.55 0.79 10.51
C PRO A 199 22.23 0.43 9.85
N ASN A 200 21.31 -0.19 10.60
CA ASN A 200 19.94 -0.38 10.15
C ASN A 200 19.40 0.96 9.63
N PRO A 201 18.78 1.01 8.43
CA PRO A 201 18.29 2.26 7.87
C PRO A 201 17.26 2.89 8.81
N THR A 202 17.55 4.10 9.27
CA THR A 202 16.69 4.90 10.17
C THR A 202 15.76 5.88 9.43
N GLY A 203 15.62 5.74 8.11
CA GLY A 203 14.76 6.60 7.29
C GLY A 203 13.29 6.15 7.20
N PRO A 204 12.37 7.02 6.73
CA PRO A 204 11.00 6.65 6.43
C PRO A 204 10.99 5.51 5.41
N VAL A 205 10.35 4.41 5.77
CA VAL A 205 10.29 3.19 4.95
C VAL A 205 9.43 3.52 3.73
N ALA A 206 10.00 3.50 2.53
CA ALA A 206 9.22 3.54 1.30
C ALA A 206 8.11 2.48 1.42
N ALA A 207 6.86 2.85 1.10
CA ALA A 207 5.72 1.96 1.25
C ALA A 207 6.02 0.61 0.57
N ASP A 208 6.26 -0.41 1.38
CA ASP A 208 6.57 -1.74 0.90
C ASP A 208 5.23 -2.42 0.59
N ALA A 209 4.83 -2.33 -0.68
CA ALA A 209 3.59 -2.91 -1.16
C ALA A 209 3.51 -4.43 -0.89
N THR A 210 4.65 -5.14 -0.78
CA THR A 210 4.69 -6.54 -0.36
C THR A 210 4.26 -6.66 1.10
N ARG A 211 4.81 -5.85 1.99
CA ARG A 211 4.48 -5.86 3.42
C ARG A 211 3.00 -5.57 3.68
N ASP A 212 2.40 -4.66 2.93
CA ASP A 212 0.96 -4.36 3.03
C ASP A 212 0.07 -5.47 2.45
N ALA A 213 0.56 -6.22 1.47
CA ALA A 213 -0.20 -7.29 0.82
C ALA A 213 -0.18 -8.61 1.57
N VAL A 214 0.73 -8.78 2.53
CA VAL A 214 1.00 -10.06 3.20
C VAL A 214 0.52 -10.06 4.65
N ARG A 215 -0.05 -11.19 5.11
CA ARG A 215 -0.51 -11.36 6.49
C ARG A 215 0.63 -11.77 7.43
N PHE A 216 0.43 -11.50 8.72
CA PHE A 216 1.30 -11.92 9.82
C PHE A 216 2.75 -11.42 9.76
N VAL A 217 2.98 -10.33 9.02
CA VAL A 217 4.32 -9.77 8.84
C VAL A 217 4.85 -9.23 10.16
N VAL A 218 6.06 -9.66 10.51
CA VAL A 218 6.84 -9.07 11.60
C VAL A 218 7.38 -7.73 11.14
N ARG A 219 7.05 -6.66 11.86
CA ARG A 219 7.56 -5.32 11.61
C ARG A 219 8.92 -5.12 12.27
N ASP A 220 8.93 -5.28 13.59
CA ASP A 220 10.08 -5.09 14.46
C ASP A 220 10.23 -6.32 15.35
N GLY A 221 11.45 -6.62 15.81
CA GLY A 221 11.64 -7.64 16.83
C GLY A 221 13.07 -7.75 17.31
N ARG A 222 13.28 -8.59 18.31
CA ARG A 222 14.59 -8.93 18.84
C ARG A 222 14.66 -10.41 19.19
N VAL A 223 15.84 -10.98 19.00
CA VAL A 223 16.16 -12.32 19.49
C VAL A 223 16.50 -12.24 20.97
N THR A 224 15.93 -13.13 21.77
CA THR A 224 16.19 -13.26 23.21
C THR A 224 16.71 -14.67 23.52
N ALA A 225 17.14 -14.92 24.75
CA ALA A 225 17.55 -16.26 25.18
C ALA A 225 16.38 -17.28 25.06
N ASP A 226 15.16 -16.86 25.40
CA ASP A 226 14.00 -17.75 25.52
C ASP A 226 13.15 -17.84 24.24
N GLY A 227 13.33 -16.90 23.31
CA GLY A 227 12.49 -16.82 22.12
C GLY A 227 12.66 -15.56 21.29
N LEU A 228 11.60 -15.23 20.58
CA LEU A 228 11.45 -14.00 19.82
C LEU A 228 10.47 -13.06 20.51
N GLU A 229 10.86 -11.80 20.67
CA GLU A 229 9.92 -10.71 20.98
C GLU A 229 9.74 -9.88 19.72
N VAL A 230 8.51 -9.83 19.20
CA VAL A 230 8.21 -9.21 17.91
C VAL A 230 7.02 -8.25 18.02
N VAL A 231 6.93 -7.31 17.10
CA VAL A 231 5.75 -6.49 16.86
C VAL A 231 5.25 -6.83 15.47
N LEU A 232 4.01 -7.35 15.40
CA LEU A 232 3.35 -7.66 14.14
C LEU A 232 2.78 -6.39 13.50
N GLU A 233 2.77 -6.35 12.17
CA GLU A 233 2.20 -5.22 11.41
C GLU A 233 0.74 -4.94 11.79
N ARG A 234 -0.04 -6.01 11.98
CA ARG A 234 -1.50 -5.94 12.24
C ARG A 234 -1.92 -6.59 13.57
N GLY A 235 -0.99 -6.84 14.48
CA GLY A 235 -1.25 -7.68 15.66
C GLY A 235 -0.63 -7.23 16.98
N GLY A 236 0.09 -6.11 17.00
CA GLY A 236 0.75 -5.62 18.22
C GLY A 236 1.95 -6.48 18.65
N PRO A 237 2.45 -6.30 19.88
CA PRO A 237 3.58 -7.05 20.41
C PRO A 237 3.20 -8.51 20.71
N ARG A 238 4.13 -9.43 20.45
CA ARG A 238 4.00 -10.86 20.71
C ARG A 238 5.35 -11.43 21.15
N ALA A 239 5.35 -12.25 22.19
CA ALA A 239 6.48 -13.08 22.58
C ALA A 239 6.23 -14.52 22.10
N VAL A 240 7.22 -15.13 21.45
CA VAL A 240 7.17 -16.48 20.90
C VAL A 240 8.35 -17.27 21.45
N PRO A 241 8.14 -18.11 22.47
CA PRO A 241 9.19 -18.98 23.01
C PRO A 241 9.70 -19.97 21.96
N TRP A 242 10.98 -20.33 22.01
CA TRP A 242 11.55 -21.31 21.08
C TRP A 242 10.80 -22.65 21.08
N SER A 243 10.35 -23.07 22.27
CA SER A 243 9.60 -24.31 22.48
C SER A 243 8.21 -24.33 21.83
N THR A 244 7.71 -23.18 21.37
CA THR A 244 6.40 -23.09 20.68
C THR A 244 6.54 -23.17 19.16
N LEU A 245 7.76 -23.08 18.62
CA LEU A 245 7.99 -23.19 17.18
C LEU A 245 7.86 -24.65 16.76
N VAL A 246 6.97 -24.94 15.81
CA VAL A 246 6.72 -26.32 15.33
C VAL A 246 7.36 -26.59 13.98
N GLU A 247 7.40 -25.58 13.10
CA GLU A 247 7.91 -25.71 11.76
C GLU A 247 8.46 -24.38 11.23
N VAL A 248 9.49 -24.46 10.40
CA VAL A 248 9.99 -23.33 9.63
C VAL A 248 9.85 -23.59 8.13
N VAL A 249 9.31 -22.59 7.43
CA VAL A 249 9.08 -22.62 5.99
C VAL A 249 9.72 -21.40 5.34
N ALA A 250 10.41 -21.58 4.22
CA ALA A 250 10.91 -20.49 3.38
C ALA A 250 10.28 -20.58 1.99
N ARG A 251 9.71 -19.48 1.50
CA ARG A 251 9.05 -19.43 0.20
C ARG A 251 9.38 -18.13 -0.52
N ARG A 252 9.26 -18.14 -1.85
CA ARG A 252 9.28 -16.94 -2.67
C ARG A 252 7.88 -16.65 -3.20
N LEU A 253 7.50 -15.39 -3.10
CA LEU A 253 6.25 -14.91 -3.65
C LEU A 253 6.28 -14.96 -5.18
N PRO A 254 5.10 -14.89 -5.83
CA PRO A 254 5.02 -14.82 -7.29
C PRO A 254 5.79 -13.64 -7.88
N PRO A 255 6.16 -13.70 -9.17
CA PRO A 255 6.86 -12.61 -9.85
C PRO A 255 5.98 -11.39 -10.11
N ASP A 256 4.66 -11.57 -10.12
CA ASP A 256 3.71 -10.51 -10.40
C ASP A 256 3.74 -9.42 -9.31
N PRO A 257 3.64 -8.13 -9.66
CA PRO A 257 3.45 -7.06 -8.70
C PRO A 257 2.27 -7.36 -7.76
N PRO A 258 2.34 -7.01 -6.47
CA PRO A 258 3.38 -6.19 -5.82
C PRO A 258 4.57 -6.98 -5.26
N PHE A 259 4.69 -8.29 -5.53
CA PHE A 259 5.54 -9.15 -4.72
C PHE A 259 6.97 -9.34 -5.23
N GLU A 260 7.20 -9.17 -6.53
CA GLU A 260 8.52 -9.12 -7.17
C GLU A 260 9.48 -10.27 -6.78
N LYS A 261 8.94 -11.49 -6.63
CA LYS A 261 9.71 -12.69 -6.20
C LYS A 261 10.36 -12.59 -4.82
N THR A 262 9.85 -11.70 -3.96
CA THR A 262 10.32 -11.51 -2.59
C THR A 262 10.32 -12.84 -1.83
N THR A 263 11.42 -13.12 -1.13
CA THR A 263 11.53 -14.28 -0.23
C THR A 263 10.95 -13.93 1.13
N PHE A 264 10.21 -14.85 1.75
CA PHE A 264 9.80 -14.76 3.13
C PHE A 264 10.08 -16.06 3.88
N VAL A 265 10.13 -15.96 5.21
CA VAL A 265 10.25 -17.11 6.13
C VAL A 265 9.08 -17.09 7.10
N ASP A 266 8.30 -18.16 7.12
CA ASP A 266 7.26 -18.39 8.13
C ASP A 266 7.85 -19.21 9.28
N LEU A 267 7.77 -18.66 10.49
CA LEU A 267 8.01 -19.37 11.74
C LEU A 267 6.65 -19.82 12.27
N VAL A 268 6.29 -21.08 12.04
CA VAL A 268 5.02 -21.66 12.46
C VAL A 268 5.09 -21.98 13.94
N VAL A 269 4.09 -21.52 14.67
CA VAL A 269 3.92 -21.71 16.11
C VAL A 269 2.81 -22.73 16.37
N ALA A 270 2.91 -23.48 17.46
CA ALA A 270 1.90 -24.47 17.85
C ALA A 270 0.52 -23.81 18.03
N ASP A 271 0.49 -22.66 18.72
CA ASP A 271 -0.73 -21.95 19.06
C ASP A 271 -0.79 -20.58 18.38
N GLY A 272 -1.54 -20.53 17.27
CA GLY A 272 -1.90 -19.30 16.58
C GLY A 272 -1.19 -19.09 15.23
N PRO A 273 -1.29 -17.87 14.66
CA PRO A 273 -0.77 -17.59 13.33
C PRO A 273 0.76 -17.60 13.31
N PRO A 274 1.39 -17.92 12.17
CA PRO A 274 2.84 -17.92 12.05
C PRO A 274 3.42 -16.51 12.18
N LEU A 275 4.71 -16.41 12.47
CA LEU A 275 5.47 -15.16 12.30
C LEU A 275 6.07 -15.12 10.90
N ARG A 276 5.67 -14.17 10.06
CA ARG A 276 6.21 -14.04 8.71
C ARG A 276 7.30 -12.98 8.64
N LEU A 277 8.52 -13.41 8.35
CA LEU A 277 9.67 -12.56 8.14
C LEU A 277 9.81 -12.24 6.65
N VAL A 278 9.84 -10.95 6.32
CA VAL A 278 10.08 -10.43 4.97
C VAL A 278 11.36 -9.59 4.97
N PRO A 279 11.95 -9.23 3.82
CA PRO A 279 13.21 -8.49 3.79
C PRO A 279 13.17 -7.14 4.53
N THR A 280 12.00 -6.55 4.67
CA THR A 280 11.76 -5.30 5.41
C THR A 280 11.45 -5.49 6.90
N SER A 281 11.38 -6.73 7.40
CA SER A 281 11.28 -7.03 8.83
C SER A 281 12.56 -6.63 9.56
N ARG A 282 12.46 -5.76 10.57
CA ARG A 282 13.59 -5.26 11.35
C ARG A 282 13.77 -6.09 12.62
N ILE A 283 14.59 -7.14 12.55
CA ILE A 283 14.92 -7.95 13.71
C ILE A 283 16.35 -7.65 14.16
N ASP A 284 16.51 -7.42 15.46
CA ASP A 284 17.83 -7.37 16.09
C ASP A 284 18.39 -8.80 16.22
N PHE A 285 19.39 -9.10 15.37
CA PHE A 285 20.09 -10.38 15.31
C PHE A 285 21.40 -10.38 16.10
N THR A 286 21.74 -9.30 16.81
CA THR A 286 23.01 -9.19 17.55
C THR A 286 23.13 -10.20 18.69
N ALA A 287 21.99 -10.64 19.25
CA ALA A 287 21.93 -11.67 20.27
C ALA A 287 22.16 -13.11 19.76
N LEU A 288 22.26 -13.32 18.43
CA LEU A 288 22.60 -14.64 17.91
C LEU A 288 24.06 -15.00 18.20
N PRO A 289 24.42 -16.29 18.39
CA PRO A 289 25.79 -16.72 18.68
C PRO A 289 26.83 -16.28 17.64
N GLU A 290 26.44 -16.22 16.36
CA GLU A 290 27.29 -15.76 15.26
C GLU A 290 27.17 -14.24 14.98
N GLY A 291 26.35 -13.54 15.78
CA GLY A 291 25.95 -12.17 15.57
C GLY A 291 25.17 -11.93 14.28
N GLN A 292 24.98 -10.65 13.95
CA GLN A 292 24.30 -10.21 12.75
C GLN A 292 25.18 -10.41 11.50
N ALA A 293 24.64 -11.08 10.49
CA ALA A 293 25.20 -11.21 9.16
C ALA A 293 24.91 -9.99 8.29
N ALA A 294 25.74 -9.78 7.26
CA ALA A 294 25.57 -8.68 6.30
C ALA A 294 24.32 -8.86 5.41
N ALA A 295 23.96 -10.10 5.07
CA ALA A 295 22.81 -10.40 4.22
C ALA A 295 21.61 -10.90 5.03
N THR A 296 20.40 -10.42 4.69
CA THR A 296 19.16 -10.79 5.37
C THR A 296 18.88 -12.30 5.34
N LYS A 297 19.15 -12.98 4.21
CA LYS A 297 18.99 -14.43 4.10
C LYS A 297 19.89 -15.20 5.07
N ASP A 298 21.12 -14.72 5.28
CA ASP A 298 22.05 -15.34 6.22
C ASP A 298 21.63 -15.12 7.67
N ASN A 299 21.06 -13.94 7.99
CA ASN A 299 20.42 -13.72 9.29
C ASN A 299 19.28 -14.71 9.56
N TRP A 300 18.42 -14.98 8.57
CA TRP A 300 17.36 -15.98 8.71
C TRP A 300 17.90 -17.40 8.88
N ARG A 301 18.95 -17.78 8.14
CA ARG A 301 19.61 -19.09 8.31
C ARG A 301 20.18 -19.25 9.72
N ARG A 302 20.88 -18.23 10.23
CA ARG A 302 21.42 -18.20 11.58
C ARG A 302 20.35 -18.25 12.65
N LEU A 303 19.25 -17.49 12.46
CA LEU A 303 18.10 -17.53 13.35
C LEU A 303 17.52 -18.94 13.46
N VAL A 304 17.31 -19.61 12.33
CA VAL A 304 16.73 -20.97 12.29
C VAL A 304 17.70 -22.01 12.85
N SER A 305 19.00 -21.89 12.55
CA SER A 305 20.04 -22.71 13.18
C SER A 305 20.03 -22.58 14.70
N HIS A 306 19.97 -21.35 15.21
CA HIS A 306 19.87 -21.07 16.64
C HIS A 306 18.58 -21.63 17.26
N ALA A 307 17.43 -21.41 16.62
CA ALA A 307 16.15 -21.93 17.08
C ALA A 307 16.15 -23.48 17.17
N ARG A 308 16.81 -24.19 16.24
CA ARG A 308 16.96 -25.65 16.30
C ARG A 308 17.88 -26.12 17.42
N THR A 309 18.91 -25.34 17.77
CA THR A 309 19.75 -25.63 18.95
C THR A 309 18.95 -25.52 20.25
N GLN A 310 18.05 -24.52 20.34
CA GLN A 310 17.18 -24.33 21.51
C GLN A 310 16.00 -25.29 21.55
N HIS A 311 15.48 -25.68 20.38
CA HIS A 311 14.36 -26.60 20.22
C HIS A 311 14.65 -27.62 19.10
N PRO A 312 15.30 -28.76 19.42
CA PRO A 312 15.73 -29.76 18.43
C PRO A 312 14.60 -30.38 17.60
N ASP A 313 13.37 -30.38 18.12
CA ASP A 313 12.19 -30.91 17.45
C ASP A 313 11.61 -29.95 16.39
N LEU A 314 12.14 -28.72 16.29
CA LEU A 314 11.75 -27.75 15.27
C LEU A 314 11.97 -28.33 13.88
N ARG A 315 10.88 -28.57 13.17
CA ARG A 315 10.90 -29.10 11.81
C ARG A 315 11.28 -28.03 10.81
N ILE A 316 12.02 -28.43 9.78
CA ILE A 316 12.20 -27.62 8.56
C ILE A 316 11.39 -28.31 7.47
N GLU A 317 10.51 -27.57 6.80
CA GLU A 317 9.78 -28.10 5.65
C GLU A 317 10.76 -28.63 4.59
N ALA A 318 10.48 -29.83 4.06
CA ALA A 318 11.40 -30.53 3.17
C ALA A 318 11.87 -29.69 1.96
N GLU A 319 10.96 -28.94 1.33
CA GLU A 319 11.28 -28.08 0.19
C GLU A 319 12.12 -26.84 0.59
N SER A 320 12.04 -26.43 1.85
CA SER A 320 12.77 -25.31 2.43
C SER A 320 14.17 -25.71 2.93
N ALA A 321 14.45 -27.01 3.09
CA ALA A 321 15.71 -27.51 3.67
C ALA A 321 16.97 -27.02 2.92
N ALA A 322 16.94 -27.02 1.59
CA ALA A 322 18.09 -26.57 0.79
C ALA A 322 18.40 -25.08 0.99
N PHE A 323 17.39 -24.25 1.23
CA PHE A 323 17.57 -22.82 1.50
C PHE A 323 18.26 -22.59 2.84
N PHE A 324 17.82 -23.30 3.89
CA PHE A 324 18.39 -23.18 5.24
C PHE A 324 19.77 -23.80 5.37
N ALA A 325 20.10 -24.81 4.56
CA ALA A 325 21.44 -25.38 4.46
C ALA A 325 22.46 -24.47 3.71
N GLY A 326 22.08 -23.23 3.36
CA GLY A 326 22.95 -22.32 2.61
C GLY A 326 22.99 -22.57 1.10
N GLY A 327 22.13 -23.47 0.59
CA GLY A 327 22.06 -23.84 -0.82
C GLY A 327 21.22 -22.89 -1.66
N ARG A 328 20.31 -23.49 -2.46
CA ARG A 328 19.48 -22.78 -3.45
C ARG A 328 18.53 -21.77 -2.82
N ASP A 329 18.01 -20.88 -3.64
CA ASP A 329 16.90 -20.00 -3.25
C ASP A 329 15.68 -20.82 -2.81
N ALA A 330 14.88 -20.22 -1.93
CA ALA A 330 13.63 -20.82 -1.47
C ALA A 330 12.67 -21.10 -2.65
N PRO A 331 11.88 -22.19 -2.57
CA PRO A 331 10.93 -22.54 -3.61
C PRO A 331 9.89 -21.43 -3.83
N MET A 332 9.57 -21.17 -5.09
CA MET A 332 8.69 -20.07 -5.51
C MET A 332 7.27 -20.56 -5.76
N PHE A 333 6.27 -19.80 -5.34
CA PHE A 333 4.89 -20.01 -5.78
C PHE A 333 4.76 -19.71 -7.27
N ALA A 334 4.22 -20.65 -8.04
CA ALA A 334 4.06 -20.47 -9.48
C ALA A 334 3.01 -19.41 -9.84
N ALA A 335 2.03 -19.18 -8.96
CA ALA A 335 0.97 -18.21 -9.16
C ALA A 335 0.42 -17.67 -7.84
N LEU A 336 -0.19 -16.47 -7.87
CA LEU A 336 -0.83 -15.84 -6.71
C LEU A 336 -1.88 -16.75 -6.04
N LYS A 337 -2.64 -17.52 -6.82
CA LYS A 337 -3.61 -18.47 -6.30
C LYS A 337 -2.99 -19.50 -5.35
N GLN A 338 -1.76 -19.94 -5.61
CA GLN A 338 -1.06 -20.89 -4.74
C GLN A 338 -0.63 -20.23 -3.42
N PHE A 339 -0.14 -18.98 -3.48
CA PHE A 339 0.17 -18.22 -2.27
C PHE A 339 -1.08 -17.98 -1.42
N VAL A 340 -2.20 -17.59 -2.02
CA VAL A 340 -3.47 -17.39 -1.28
C VAL A 340 -3.95 -18.69 -0.64
N ALA A 341 -3.84 -19.82 -1.35
CA ALA A 341 -4.20 -21.12 -0.79
C ALA A 341 -3.26 -21.57 0.34
N TRP A 342 -1.98 -21.21 0.26
CA TRP A 342 -1.01 -21.41 1.34
C TRP A 342 -1.36 -20.56 2.56
N ASP A 343 -1.60 -19.26 2.35
CA ASP A 343 -1.84 -18.29 3.42
C ASP A 343 -3.11 -18.57 4.23
N ARG A 344 -4.15 -19.13 3.58
CA ARG A 344 -5.40 -19.57 4.23
C ARG A 344 -5.25 -20.79 5.16
N ARG A 345 -4.11 -21.48 5.14
CA ARG A 345 -3.89 -22.61 6.07
C ARG A 345 -3.70 -22.17 7.52
N TYR A 346 -3.51 -20.87 7.72
CA TYR A 346 -3.29 -20.24 9.02
C TYR A 346 -4.51 -19.44 9.51
N ASP A 347 -5.66 -19.62 8.86
CA ASP A 347 -6.98 -19.17 9.36
C ASP A 347 -7.55 -20.20 10.34
#